data_AF-A0A7S1EX63-F1
#
_entry.id   AF-A0A7S1EX63-F1
#
_cell.length_a   1.000
_cell.length_b   1.000
_cell.length_c   1.000
_cell.angle_alpha   90.00
_cell.angle_beta   90.00
_cell.angle_gamma   90.00
#
_symmetry.space_group_name_H-M   'P 1'
#
loop_
_entity.id
_entity.type
_entity.pdbx_description
1 polymer ?
#
loop_
_entity_poly.entity_id
_entity_poly.type
_entity_poly.pdbx_seq_one_letter_code
_entity_poly.pdbx_strand_id
1 'polypeptide(L)'
;GFHGSTAQSAHVEQVRRATRAAAVSSAQYDTDEIAVRNPGLGLEALKEKKRQEDLERAARRETARLKRQGEERKKEQEDEDALAECERQARQDVEVTKDGPEGGRVKYEGALIVRIAVHFGTAGVWTKIAEARSRGADIPLDPKRIYLLAHPDKCRLAEASDATAILNAQRPPEMVEASTKPTGRPSRPEEYPVTPAVAVPSRSARDVVASSLPTAAATEAGSAAEKRKDPDDGVLRTFAEIKELYKGTYSDEELEAYWRDDCTPIPKYNRRRG
;
A
#
# COMPACT_ATOMS: atom_id res chain seq x y z
N GLY A 1 -16.76 -15.72 6.72
CA GLY A 1 -15.66 -16.39 7.43
C GLY A 1 -14.81 -17.12 6.41
N PHE A 2 -13.60 -16.62 6.16
CA PHE A 2 -12.63 -17.24 5.26
C PHE A 2 -12.06 -18.46 5.99
N HIS A 3 -12.51 -19.66 5.64
CA HIS A 3 -11.97 -20.89 6.19
C HIS A 3 -10.62 -21.10 5.51
N GLY A 4 -9.54 -20.60 6.14
CA GLY A 4 -8.18 -20.91 5.73
C GLY A 4 -8.07 -22.42 5.56
N SER A 5 -7.76 -22.86 4.34
CA SER A 5 -7.75 -24.26 3.95
C SER A 5 -6.87 -25.05 4.90
N THR A 6 -7.45 -26.04 5.57
CA THR A 6 -6.75 -26.97 6.50
C THR A 6 -5.49 -27.59 5.88
N ALA A 7 -5.42 -27.67 4.55
CA ALA A 7 -4.26 -28.11 3.81
C ALA A 7 -3.03 -27.18 3.96
N GLN A 8 -3.22 -25.86 4.06
CA GLN A 8 -2.11 -24.91 4.22
C GLN A 8 -1.50 -25.01 5.62
N SER A 9 -2.32 -25.18 6.66
CA SER A 9 -1.85 -25.38 8.03
C SER A 9 -1.03 -26.67 8.19
N ALA A 10 -1.48 -27.77 7.58
CA ALA A 10 -0.75 -29.05 7.62
C ALA A 10 0.64 -28.95 6.96
N HIS A 11 0.74 -28.23 5.83
CA HIS A 11 2.02 -28.02 5.15
C HIS A 11 3.00 -27.19 6.01
N VAL A 12 2.52 -26.12 6.65
CA VAL A 12 3.34 -25.28 7.54
C VAL A 12 3.85 -26.09 8.74
N GLU A 13 3.03 -26.95 9.33
CA GLU A 13 3.48 -27.83 10.42
C GLU A 13 4.51 -28.86 9.94
N GLN A 14 4.33 -29.45 8.76
CA GLN A 14 5.28 -30.40 8.20
C GLN A 14 6.64 -29.75 7.95
N VAL A 15 6.66 -28.53 7.39
CA VAL A 15 7.89 -27.76 7.18
C VAL A 15 8.57 -27.45 8.52
N ARG A 16 7.83 -26.95 9.52
CA ARG A 16 8.38 -26.68 10.87
C ARG A 16 8.96 -27.94 11.52
N ARG A 17 8.30 -29.08 11.36
CA ARG A 17 8.78 -30.37 11.89
C ARG A 17 10.06 -30.81 11.20
N ALA A 18 10.14 -30.67 9.87
CA ALA A 18 11.34 -30.97 9.11
C ALA A 18 12.51 -30.06 9.52
N THR A 19 12.27 -28.75 9.71
CA THR A 19 13.31 -27.80 10.16
C THR A 19 13.82 -28.13 11.57
N ARG A 20 12.93 -28.47 12.52
CA ARG A 20 13.36 -28.90 13.86
C ARG A 20 14.13 -30.20 13.83
N ALA A 21 13.70 -31.18 13.04
CA ALA A 21 14.41 -32.46 12.90
C ALA A 21 15.82 -32.24 12.32
N ALA A 22 15.95 -31.36 11.32
CA ALA A 22 17.25 -31.00 10.76
C ALA A 22 18.14 -30.27 11.80
N ALA A 23 17.60 -29.34 12.58
CA ALA A 23 18.34 -28.62 13.61
C ALA A 23 18.86 -29.53 14.74
N VAL A 24 18.05 -30.52 15.15
CA VAL A 24 18.47 -31.52 16.15
C VAL A 24 19.54 -32.44 15.57
N SER A 25 19.38 -32.89 14.32
CA SER A 25 20.36 -33.75 13.66
C SER A 25 21.71 -33.05 13.41
N SER A 26 21.72 -31.74 13.14
CA SER A 26 22.96 -30.97 12.96
C SER A 26 23.69 -30.68 14.27
N ALA A 27 22.97 -30.62 15.40
CA ALA A 27 23.55 -30.31 16.70
C ALA A 27 24.33 -31.48 17.33
N GLN A 28 24.08 -32.73 16.90
CA GLN A 28 24.65 -33.92 17.54
C GLN A 28 25.95 -34.44 16.93
N TYR A 29 26.40 -33.95 15.77
CA TYR A 29 27.48 -34.64 15.03
C TYR A 29 28.77 -33.86 14.73
N ASP A 30 28.92 -32.56 15.05
CA ASP A 30 30.02 -31.82 14.41
C ASP A 30 30.93 -30.96 15.30
N THR A 31 30.70 -30.86 16.62
CA THR A 31 31.59 -30.03 17.45
C THR A 31 32.84 -30.77 17.94
N ASP A 32 32.73 -32.07 18.22
CA ASP A 32 33.84 -32.81 18.85
C ASP A 32 34.75 -33.52 17.84
N GLU A 33 34.25 -33.91 16.66
CA GLU A 33 35.05 -34.66 15.68
C GLU A 33 35.91 -33.76 14.76
N ILE A 34 35.44 -32.54 14.48
CA ILE A 34 36.20 -31.55 13.69
C ILE A 34 37.43 -31.03 14.46
N ALA A 35 37.36 -30.95 15.79
CA ALA A 35 38.45 -30.47 16.63
C ALA A 35 39.71 -31.37 16.58
N VAL A 36 39.56 -32.65 16.22
CA VAL A 36 40.66 -33.62 16.24
C VAL A 36 41.47 -33.63 14.93
N ARG A 37 40.89 -33.19 13.80
CA ARG A 37 41.54 -33.31 12.48
C ARG A 37 42.46 -32.17 12.06
N ASN A 38 42.47 -31.03 12.77
CA ASN A 38 43.34 -29.91 12.44
C ASN A 38 43.98 -29.27 13.70
N PRO A 39 44.99 -29.92 14.31
CA PRO A 39 45.63 -29.44 15.55
C PRO A 39 46.38 -28.10 15.40
N GLY A 40 46.47 -27.53 14.19
CA GLY A 40 47.13 -26.25 13.92
C GLY A 40 46.22 -25.02 13.86
N LEU A 41 44.89 -25.17 13.83
CA LEU A 41 43.96 -24.04 13.89
C LEU A 41 43.64 -23.75 15.37
N GLY A 42 44.54 -23.02 16.04
CA GLY A 42 44.33 -22.60 17.42
C GLY A 42 43.01 -21.83 17.60
N LEU A 43 42.48 -21.80 18.83
CA LEU A 43 41.27 -21.06 19.21
C LEU A 43 41.21 -19.62 18.66
N GLU A 44 42.36 -18.97 18.55
CA GLU A 44 42.49 -17.62 17.97
C GLU A 44 42.14 -17.58 16.47
N ALA A 45 42.50 -18.60 15.68
CA ALA A 45 42.14 -18.66 14.27
C ALA A 45 40.63 -18.83 14.07
N LEU A 46 39.95 -19.57 14.95
CA LEU A 46 38.49 -19.69 14.93
C LEU A 46 37.79 -18.38 15.31
N LYS A 47 38.29 -17.68 16.34
CA LYS A 47 37.78 -16.35 16.71
C LYS A 47 37.95 -15.35 15.57
N GLU A 48 39.10 -15.35 14.91
CA GLU A 48 39.37 -14.46 13.78
C GLU A 48 38.45 -14.76 12.59
N LYS A 49 38.27 -16.03 12.26
CA LYS A 49 37.33 -16.44 11.19
C LYS A 49 35.90 -16.02 11.52
N LYS A 50 35.44 -16.19 12.77
CA LYS A 50 34.12 -15.75 13.20
C LYS A 50 33.97 -14.23 13.08
N ARG A 51 34.97 -13.47 13.52
CA ARG A 51 35.01 -12.00 13.37
C ARG A 51 34.93 -11.60 11.90
N GLN A 52 35.65 -12.28 11.02
CA GLN A 52 35.62 -12.03 9.58
C GLN A 52 34.25 -12.32 8.96
N GLU A 53 33.61 -13.44 9.33
CA GLU A 53 32.26 -13.79 8.90
C GLU A 53 31.23 -12.75 9.39
N ASP A 54 31.34 -12.27 10.63
CA ASP A 54 30.45 -11.25 11.18
C ASP A 54 30.62 -9.89 10.48
N LEU A 55 31.86 -9.51 10.14
CA LEU A 55 32.16 -8.33 9.33
C LEU A 55 31.58 -8.46 7.91
N GLU A 56 31.71 -9.62 7.26
CA GLU A 56 31.13 -9.87 5.94
C GLU A 56 29.60 -9.81 6.00
N ARG A 57 28.98 -10.40 7.03
CA ARG A 57 27.53 -10.32 7.27
C ARG A 57 27.08 -8.88 7.50
N ALA A 58 27.85 -8.07 8.24
CA ALA A 58 27.59 -6.65 8.43
C ALA A 58 27.71 -5.88 7.09
N ALA A 59 28.77 -6.10 6.33
CA ALA A 59 28.97 -5.47 5.02
C ALA A 59 27.86 -5.82 4.03
N ARG A 60 27.37 -7.06 4.05
CA ARG A 60 26.23 -7.51 3.23
C ARG A 60 24.93 -6.80 3.62
N ARG A 61 24.68 -6.59 4.91
CA ARG A 61 23.53 -5.81 5.40
C ARG A 61 23.61 -4.34 4.99
N GLU A 62 24.77 -3.72 5.13
CA GLU A 62 24.99 -2.33 4.70
C GLU A 62 24.83 -2.16 3.18
N THR A 63 25.36 -3.09 2.38
CA THR A 63 25.15 -3.08 0.92
C THR A 63 23.66 -3.22 0.56
N ALA A 64 22.91 -4.07 1.28
CA ALA A 64 21.47 -4.21 1.07
C ALA A 64 20.71 -2.92 1.44
N ARG A 65 21.11 -2.22 2.51
CA ARG A 65 20.54 -0.92 2.91
C ARG A 65 20.80 0.15 1.86
N LEU A 66 22.04 0.29 1.41
CA LEU A 66 22.42 1.23 0.34
C LEU A 66 21.65 0.95 -0.95
N LYS A 67 21.46 -0.32 -1.31
CA LYS A 67 20.66 -0.68 -2.48
C LYS A 67 19.20 -0.23 -2.36
N ARG A 68 18.56 -0.46 -1.21
CA ARG A 68 17.18 0.00 -0.97
C ARG A 68 17.06 1.52 -1.04
N GLN A 69 18.01 2.25 -0.45
CA GLN A 69 18.05 3.71 -0.53
C GLN A 69 18.25 4.21 -1.97
N GLY A 70 19.09 3.53 -2.75
CA GLY A 70 19.28 3.84 -4.17
C GLY A 70 18.03 3.60 -5.00
N GLU A 71 17.32 2.50 -4.76
CA GLU A 71 16.04 2.19 -5.41
C GLU A 71 14.94 3.20 -5.02
N GLU A 72 14.88 3.61 -3.75
CA GLU A 72 13.95 4.63 -3.26
C GLU A 72 14.21 6.00 -3.91
N ARG A 73 15.46 6.47 -3.93
CA ARG A 73 15.84 7.72 -4.62
C ARG A 73 15.55 7.68 -6.12
N LYS A 74 15.79 6.53 -6.76
CA LYS A 74 15.47 6.35 -8.19
C LYS A 74 13.97 6.50 -8.43
N LYS A 75 13.16 5.88 -7.57
CA LYS A 75 11.69 6.01 -7.64
C LYS A 75 11.22 7.44 -7.40
N GLU A 76 11.80 8.15 -6.42
CA GLU A 76 11.50 9.56 -6.17
C GLU A 76 11.81 10.43 -7.38
N GLN A 77 12.95 10.19 -8.06
CA GLN A 77 13.31 10.92 -9.28
C GLN A 77 12.33 10.62 -10.43
N GLU A 78 11.96 9.36 -10.63
CA GLU A 78 10.97 8.98 -11.66
C GLU A 78 9.60 9.64 -11.40
N ASP A 79 9.19 9.69 -10.14
CA ASP A 79 7.98 10.37 -9.68
C ASP A 79 8.03 11.90 -9.92
N GLU A 80 9.18 12.53 -9.71
CA GLU A 80 9.44 13.94 -9.98
C GLU A 80 9.41 14.25 -11.49
N ASP A 81 10.05 13.42 -12.29
CA ASP A 81 10.08 13.55 -13.75
C ASP A 81 8.67 13.40 -14.35
N ALA A 82 7.90 12.43 -13.84
CA ALA A 82 6.51 12.22 -14.22
C ALA A 82 5.61 13.42 -13.83
N LEU A 83 5.84 14.03 -12.67
CA LEU A 83 5.12 15.23 -12.27
C LEU A 83 5.46 16.43 -13.17
N ALA A 84 6.74 16.62 -13.51
CA ALA A 84 7.18 17.64 -14.45
C ALA A 84 6.57 17.42 -15.86
N GLU A 85 6.43 16.17 -16.29
CA GLU A 85 5.74 15.86 -17.54
C GLU A 85 4.25 16.22 -17.48
N CYS A 86 3.56 15.90 -16.37
CA CYS A 86 2.17 16.31 -16.15
C CYS A 86 2.01 17.84 -16.24
N GLU A 87 2.94 18.61 -15.67
CA GLU A 87 2.94 20.08 -15.78
C GLU A 87 3.11 20.55 -17.22
N ARG A 88 4.05 19.98 -17.98
CA ARG A 88 4.24 20.32 -19.41
C ARG A 88 2.98 20.03 -20.22
N GLN A 89 2.39 18.86 -20.04
CA GLN A 89 1.16 18.45 -20.74
C GLN A 89 -0.01 19.36 -20.37
N ALA A 90 -0.17 19.71 -19.09
CA ALA A 90 -1.22 20.63 -18.66
C ALA A 90 -1.07 22.02 -19.30
N ARG A 91 0.15 22.52 -19.50
CA ARG A 91 0.38 23.77 -20.25
C ARG A 91 -0.02 23.63 -21.71
N GLN A 92 0.32 22.52 -22.36
CA GLN A 92 -0.07 22.26 -23.74
C GLN A 92 -1.59 22.18 -23.90
N ASP A 93 -2.29 21.52 -22.97
CA ASP A 93 -3.76 21.43 -22.98
C ASP A 93 -4.40 22.83 -22.88
N VAL A 94 -3.83 23.72 -22.05
CA VAL A 94 -4.28 25.11 -21.97
C VAL A 94 -4.01 25.87 -23.27
N GLU A 95 -2.82 25.74 -23.88
CA GLU A 95 -2.53 26.41 -25.15
C GLU A 95 -3.46 25.93 -26.29
N VAL A 96 -3.69 24.62 -26.42
CA VAL A 96 -4.58 24.05 -27.45
C VAL A 96 -6.01 24.56 -27.30
N THR A 97 -6.48 24.75 -26.06
CA THR A 97 -7.84 25.25 -25.82
C THR A 97 -7.98 26.76 -26.02
N LYS A 98 -6.90 27.56 -26.00
CA LYS A 98 -6.98 29.02 -26.18
C LYS A 98 -7.56 29.44 -27.54
N ASP A 99 -7.22 28.73 -28.61
CA ASP A 99 -7.63 29.06 -29.97
C ASP A 99 -8.99 28.46 -30.35
N GLY A 100 -9.58 27.63 -29.48
CA GLY A 100 -10.86 26.99 -29.71
C GLY A 100 -12.07 27.93 -29.50
N PRO A 101 -13.26 27.58 -30.02
CA PRO A 101 -14.49 28.32 -29.77
C PRO A 101 -14.91 28.36 -28.29
N GLU A 102 -14.34 27.47 -27.46
CA GLU A 102 -14.47 27.45 -25.99
C GLU A 102 -13.23 28.03 -25.27
N GLY A 103 -12.48 28.90 -25.96
CA GLY A 103 -11.27 29.58 -25.50
C GLY A 103 -11.26 29.94 -24.02
N GLY A 104 -10.42 29.26 -23.24
CA GLY A 104 -10.19 29.55 -21.82
C GLY A 104 -11.12 28.85 -20.82
N ARG A 105 -11.92 27.86 -21.24
CA ARG A 105 -12.69 27.05 -20.28
C ARG A 105 -11.80 26.17 -19.40
N VAL A 106 -10.76 25.57 -19.98
CA VAL A 106 -9.79 24.75 -19.24
C VAL A 106 -8.73 25.64 -18.62
N LYS A 107 -8.73 25.73 -17.29
CA LYS A 107 -7.64 26.36 -16.55
C LYS A 107 -6.50 25.39 -16.31
N TYR A 108 -5.29 25.93 -16.17
CA TYR A 108 -4.07 25.15 -15.91
C TYR A 108 -4.21 24.23 -14.70
N GLU A 109 -4.85 24.69 -13.62
CA GLU A 109 -5.03 23.90 -12.41
C GLU A 109 -5.93 22.68 -12.66
N GLY A 110 -7.00 22.86 -13.43
CA GLY A 110 -7.91 21.80 -13.81
C GLY A 110 -7.22 20.74 -14.67
N ALA A 111 -6.50 21.18 -15.70
CA ALA A 111 -5.72 20.29 -16.56
C ALA A 111 -4.66 19.51 -15.76
N LEU A 112 -3.93 20.20 -14.87
CA LEU A 112 -2.89 19.58 -14.04
C LEU A 112 -3.44 18.51 -13.09
N ILE A 113 -4.57 18.79 -12.41
CA ILE A 113 -5.19 17.79 -11.52
C ILE A 113 -5.58 16.53 -12.29
N VAL A 114 -6.17 16.68 -13.49
CA VAL A 114 -6.58 15.56 -14.34
C VAL A 114 -5.36 14.75 -14.75
N ARG A 115 -4.28 15.40 -15.18
CA ARG A 115 -3.00 14.76 -15.58
C ARG A 115 -2.41 13.93 -14.44
N ILE A 116 -2.33 14.52 -13.23
CA ILE A 116 -1.84 13.82 -12.04
C ILE A 116 -2.74 12.63 -11.70
N ALA A 117 -4.06 12.77 -11.79
CA ALA A 117 -5.01 11.70 -11.47
C ALA A 117 -4.89 10.50 -12.43
N VAL A 118 -4.64 10.76 -13.71
CA VAL A 118 -4.42 9.73 -14.73
C VAL A 118 -3.11 8.98 -14.48
N HIS A 119 -2.03 9.71 -14.19
CA HIS A 119 -0.70 9.11 -14.08
C HIS A 119 -0.47 8.39 -12.75
N PHE A 120 -0.86 9.00 -11.63
CA PHE A 120 -0.60 8.49 -10.28
C PHE A 120 -1.80 7.77 -9.65
N GLY A 121 -2.94 7.76 -10.33
CA GLY A 121 -4.18 7.23 -9.81
C GLY A 121 -4.78 8.07 -8.68
N THR A 122 -5.96 7.67 -8.25
CA THR A 122 -6.79 8.45 -7.31
C THR A 122 -6.25 8.42 -5.88
N ALA A 123 -5.52 7.37 -5.49
CA ALA A 123 -4.88 7.26 -4.18
C ALA A 123 -3.63 8.15 -4.05
N GLY A 124 -2.90 8.38 -5.14
CA GLY A 124 -1.67 9.19 -5.17
C GLY A 124 -1.90 10.67 -5.48
N VAL A 125 -3.07 11.02 -6.03
CA VAL A 125 -3.36 12.38 -6.53
C VAL A 125 -3.14 13.46 -5.47
N TRP A 126 -3.52 13.19 -4.23
CA TRP A 126 -3.45 14.16 -3.14
C TRP A 126 -2.01 14.51 -2.75
N THR A 127 -1.15 13.49 -2.63
CA THR A 127 0.27 13.67 -2.33
C THR A 127 0.95 14.47 -3.44
N LYS A 128 0.65 14.14 -4.70
CA LYS A 128 1.26 14.81 -5.86
C LYS A 128 0.74 16.22 -6.10
N ILE A 129 -0.53 16.51 -5.76
CA ILE A 129 -1.04 17.89 -5.73
C ILE A 129 -0.32 18.71 -4.65
N ALA A 130 -0.10 18.15 -3.46
CA ALA A 130 0.65 18.84 -2.40
C ALA A 130 2.10 19.13 -2.85
N GLU A 131 2.73 18.16 -3.52
CA GLU A 131 4.07 18.30 -4.10
C GLU A 131 4.10 19.41 -5.16
N ALA A 132 3.18 19.40 -6.13
CA ALA A 132 3.10 20.45 -7.16
C ALA A 132 2.88 21.85 -6.56
N ARG A 133 2.09 21.96 -5.47
CA ARG A 133 1.91 23.24 -4.76
C ARG A 133 3.18 23.71 -4.08
N SER A 134 3.98 22.80 -3.52
CA SER A 134 5.29 23.15 -2.96
C SER A 134 6.27 23.67 -4.01
N ARG A 135 6.09 23.27 -5.29
CA ARG A 135 6.82 23.79 -6.46
C ARG A 135 6.26 25.13 -6.99
N GLY A 136 5.19 25.64 -6.39
CA GLY A 136 4.59 26.95 -6.74
C GLY A 136 3.36 26.88 -7.64
N ALA A 137 2.79 25.70 -7.90
CA ALA A 137 1.52 25.61 -8.63
C ALA A 137 0.36 26.15 -7.76
N ASP A 138 -0.43 27.09 -8.29
CA ASP A 138 -1.57 27.68 -7.57
C ASP A 138 -2.81 26.78 -7.65
N ILE A 139 -2.73 25.57 -7.11
CA ILE A 139 -3.84 24.61 -7.14
C ILE A 139 -4.79 24.90 -5.97
N PRO A 140 -6.10 25.08 -6.23
CA PRO A 140 -7.09 25.31 -5.17
C PRO A 140 -7.23 24.07 -4.28
N LEU A 141 -7.22 24.27 -2.96
CA LEU A 141 -7.32 23.23 -1.94
C LEU A 141 -8.73 22.69 -1.71
N ASP A 142 -9.72 23.04 -2.53
CA ASP A 142 -11.09 22.56 -2.35
C ASP A 142 -11.14 21.03 -2.59
N PRO A 143 -11.36 20.21 -1.54
CA PRO A 143 -11.32 18.77 -1.69
C PRO A 143 -12.41 18.21 -2.56
N LYS A 144 -13.55 18.90 -2.61
CA LYS A 144 -14.65 18.51 -3.48
C LYS A 144 -14.24 18.71 -4.93
N ARG A 145 -13.63 19.85 -5.25
CA ARG A 145 -13.16 20.15 -6.61
C ARG A 145 -12.08 19.16 -7.06
N ILE A 146 -11.08 18.90 -6.21
CA ILE A 146 -10.01 17.94 -6.50
C ILE A 146 -10.59 16.54 -6.72
N TYR A 147 -11.49 16.08 -5.86
CA TYR A 147 -12.11 14.76 -5.99
C TYR A 147 -12.92 14.62 -7.29
N LEU A 148 -13.64 15.67 -7.68
CA LEU A 148 -14.44 15.67 -8.91
C LEU A 148 -13.57 15.67 -10.17
N LEU A 149 -12.45 16.39 -10.16
CA LEU A 149 -11.49 16.38 -11.27
C LEU A 149 -10.69 15.07 -11.35
N ALA A 150 -10.39 14.44 -10.21
CA ALA A 150 -9.74 13.14 -10.16
C ALA A 150 -10.64 11.96 -10.57
N HIS A 151 -11.97 12.19 -10.62
CA HIS A 151 -12.96 11.19 -11.02
C HIS A 151 -13.92 11.77 -12.08
N PRO A 152 -13.45 11.93 -13.32
CA PRO A 152 -14.27 12.52 -14.39
C PRO A 152 -15.57 11.75 -14.63
N ASP A 153 -15.56 10.41 -14.52
CA ASP A 153 -16.74 9.55 -14.69
C ASP A 153 -17.86 9.81 -13.67
N LYS A 154 -17.53 10.38 -12.51
CA LYS A 154 -18.49 10.60 -11.40
C LYS A 154 -19.10 12.00 -11.41
N CYS A 155 -18.72 12.84 -12.37
CA CYS A 155 -19.03 14.25 -12.32
C CYS A 155 -19.88 14.68 -13.53
N ARG A 156 -21.03 15.31 -13.26
CA ARG A 156 -21.92 15.92 -14.27
C ARG A 156 -21.71 17.44 -14.43
N LEU A 157 -20.66 17.99 -13.82
CA LEU A 157 -20.37 19.43 -13.93
C LEU A 157 -19.72 19.72 -15.29
N ALA A 158 -20.00 20.90 -15.85
CA ALA A 158 -19.42 21.33 -17.12
C ALA A 158 -17.87 21.26 -17.12
N GLU A 159 -17.25 21.59 -15.99
CA GLU A 159 -15.79 21.49 -15.79
C GLU A 159 -15.25 20.05 -15.89
N ALA A 160 -16.07 19.04 -15.56
CA ALA A 160 -15.70 17.63 -15.73
C ALA A 160 -15.93 17.12 -17.16
N SER A 161 -16.81 17.78 -17.92
CA SER A 161 -16.96 17.54 -19.36
C SER A 161 -15.65 17.88 -20.08
N ASP A 162 -14.97 18.95 -19.65
CA ASP A 162 -13.70 19.36 -20.22
C ASP A 162 -12.58 18.38 -19.84
N ALA A 163 -12.55 17.91 -18.59
CA ALA A 163 -11.64 16.84 -18.17
C ALA A 163 -11.84 15.55 -19.00
N THR A 164 -13.09 15.22 -19.30
CA THR A 164 -13.44 14.08 -20.18
C THR A 164 -13.02 14.34 -21.63
N ALA A 165 -13.12 15.58 -22.11
CA ALA A 165 -12.63 15.97 -23.43
C ALA A 165 -11.10 15.83 -23.55
N ILE A 166 -10.34 16.23 -22.52
CA ILE A 166 -8.88 16.03 -22.43
C ILE A 166 -8.55 14.53 -22.45
N LEU A 167 -9.26 13.71 -21.69
CA LEU A 167 -9.07 12.25 -21.70
C LEU A 167 -9.41 11.62 -23.04
N ASN A 168 -10.50 12.06 -23.68
CA ASN A 168 -10.93 11.54 -24.97
C ASN A 168 -9.97 11.94 -26.10
N ALA A 169 -9.37 13.13 -26.05
CA ALA A 169 -8.37 13.58 -27.02
C ALA A 169 -7.09 12.72 -26.99
N GLN A 170 -6.81 12.04 -25.87
CA GLN A 170 -5.67 11.14 -25.74
C GLN A 170 -5.97 9.69 -26.10
N ARG A 171 -7.24 9.32 -26.27
CA ARG A 171 -7.58 7.96 -26.68
C ARG A 171 -7.06 7.77 -28.13
N PRO A 172 -6.20 6.77 -28.39
CA PRO A 172 -5.75 6.49 -29.75
C PRO A 172 -6.97 6.28 -30.68
N PRO A 173 -6.98 6.87 -31.89
CA PRO A 173 -8.14 6.86 -32.78
C PRO A 173 -8.63 5.44 -33.12
N GLU A 174 -7.75 4.43 -33.09
CA GLU A 174 -8.10 3.02 -33.36
C GLU A 174 -9.16 2.44 -32.39
N MET A 175 -9.31 2.98 -31.18
CA MET A 175 -10.28 2.48 -30.19
C MET A 175 -11.65 3.17 -30.27
N VAL A 176 -11.81 4.23 -31.08
CA VAL A 176 -13.06 5.00 -31.16
C VAL A 176 -13.93 4.56 -32.34
N GLU A 177 -13.32 4.10 -33.44
CA GLU A 177 -14.04 3.72 -34.66
C GLU A 177 -14.80 2.38 -34.55
N ALA A 178 -14.50 1.54 -33.55
CA ALA A 178 -15.18 0.25 -33.38
C ALA A 178 -16.61 0.36 -32.77
N SER A 179 -17.03 1.53 -32.28
CA SER A 179 -18.30 1.71 -31.54
C SER A 179 -19.35 2.57 -32.25
N THR A 180 -19.18 2.88 -33.53
CA THR A 180 -20.25 3.44 -34.37
C THR A 180 -20.87 2.34 -35.23
N LYS A 181 -21.22 1.20 -34.62
CA LYS A 181 -22.16 0.29 -35.27
C LYS A 181 -23.55 0.93 -35.20
N PRO A 182 -24.14 1.37 -36.32
CA PRO A 182 -25.47 1.93 -36.32
C PRO A 182 -26.43 0.80 -35.95
N THR A 183 -26.82 0.74 -34.67
CA THR A 183 -28.00 -0.01 -34.26
C THR A 183 -29.21 0.81 -34.67
N GLY A 184 -29.44 0.86 -35.99
CA GLY A 184 -30.72 1.18 -36.56
C GLY A 184 -31.73 0.18 -36.02
N ARG A 185 -32.38 0.52 -34.91
CA ARG A 185 -33.55 -0.18 -34.40
C ARG A 185 -34.74 0.35 -35.20
N PRO A 186 -35.32 -0.41 -36.13
CA PRO A 186 -36.54 0.01 -36.80
C PRO A 186 -37.64 0.19 -35.76
N SER A 187 -38.25 1.37 -35.80
CA SER A 187 -39.40 1.80 -35.03
C SER A 187 -40.54 0.80 -35.22
N ARG A 188 -40.82 -0.03 -34.21
CA ARG A 188 -42.08 -0.77 -34.11
C ARG A 188 -43.03 0.08 -33.26
N PRO A 189 -44.13 0.62 -33.83
CA PRO A 189 -45.19 1.19 -33.05
C PRO A 189 -46.02 0.02 -32.51
N GLU A 190 -46.00 -0.21 -31.21
CA GLU A 190 -47.07 -1.00 -30.61
C GLU A 190 -47.33 -0.54 -29.18
N GLU A 191 -48.55 -0.04 -29.04
CA GLU A 191 -49.25 0.32 -27.83
C GLU A 191 -49.23 -0.84 -26.83
N TYR A 192 -48.93 -0.54 -25.57
CA TYR A 192 -49.35 -1.38 -24.46
C TYR A 192 -49.93 -0.51 -23.34
N PRO A 193 -51.08 -0.90 -22.77
CA PRO A 193 -51.81 -0.12 -21.80
C PRO A 193 -51.14 -0.17 -20.42
N VAL A 194 -51.33 0.96 -19.73
CA VAL A 194 -51.05 1.19 -18.31
C VAL A 194 -51.70 0.08 -17.47
N THR A 195 -50.92 -0.54 -16.58
CA THR A 195 -51.46 -1.24 -15.41
C THR A 195 -50.87 -0.66 -14.12
N PRO A 196 -51.66 -0.56 -13.04
CA PRO A 196 -51.32 0.21 -11.86
C PRO A 196 -50.56 -0.60 -10.80
N ALA A 197 -49.93 0.19 -9.92
CA ALA A 197 -49.18 -0.14 -8.73
C ALA A 197 -49.71 -1.34 -7.90
N VAL A 198 -48.79 -2.23 -7.53
CA VAL A 198 -48.95 -3.14 -6.38
C VAL A 198 -47.86 -2.81 -5.37
N ALA A 199 -48.31 -2.32 -4.22
CA ALA A 199 -47.54 -2.08 -3.02
C ALA A 199 -46.99 -3.40 -2.45
N VAL A 200 -45.74 -3.38 -1.98
CA VAL A 200 -45.14 -4.46 -1.20
C VAL A 200 -44.79 -3.92 0.20
N PRO A 201 -45.19 -4.60 1.28
CA PRO A 201 -45.14 -4.07 2.63
C PRO A 201 -43.79 -4.26 3.34
N SER A 202 -43.57 -3.32 4.26
CA SER A 202 -42.73 -3.35 5.45
C SER A 202 -42.60 -4.74 6.10
N ARG A 203 -41.37 -5.14 6.46
CA ARG A 203 -41.11 -6.19 7.44
C ARG A 203 -40.10 -5.72 8.49
N SER A 204 -40.56 -5.88 9.72
CA SER A 204 -39.99 -5.49 10.99
C SER A 204 -38.66 -6.13 11.36
N ALA A 205 -37.99 -5.40 12.25
CA ALA A 205 -37.14 -5.82 13.36
C ALA A 205 -37.25 -7.29 13.80
N ARG A 206 -36.10 -7.86 14.23
CA ARG A 206 -35.96 -8.74 15.41
C ARG A 206 -34.48 -9.00 15.77
N ASP A 207 -34.18 -8.66 17.03
CA ASP A 207 -33.47 -9.46 18.04
C ASP A 207 -32.03 -9.94 17.78
N VAL A 208 -31.03 -9.43 18.52
CA VAL A 208 -30.61 -9.85 19.87
C VAL A 208 -30.13 -11.30 19.91
N VAL A 209 -28.82 -11.52 19.79
CA VAL A 209 -28.12 -12.60 20.52
C VAL A 209 -26.72 -12.12 20.90
N ALA A 210 -26.55 -11.97 22.20
CA ALA A 210 -25.26 -11.83 22.89
C ALA A 210 -24.54 -13.18 22.94
N SER A 211 -23.23 -13.19 22.71
CA SER A 211 -22.24 -14.11 23.31
C SER A 211 -20.87 -13.85 22.70
N SER A 212 -19.72 -13.94 23.35
CA SER A 212 -19.30 -13.92 24.75
C SER A 212 -17.78 -13.85 24.63
N LEU A 213 -17.14 -12.93 25.36
CA LEU A 213 -15.70 -12.92 25.59
C LEU A 213 -15.28 -14.16 26.40
N PRO A 214 -14.00 -14.52 26.38
CA PRO A 214 -13.31 -14.78 27.63
C PRO A 214 -12.27 -13.71 27.91
N THR A 215 -12.48 -13.05 29.05
CA THR A 215 -11.58 -12.19 29.80
C THR A 215 -10.77 -13.06 30.76
N ALA A 216 -9.45 -13.03 30.68
CA ALA A 216 -8.48 -13.23 31.78
C ALA A 216 -7.06 -13.06 31.18
N ALA A 217 -6.13 -12.26 31.68
CA ALA A 217 -6.04 -11.58 32.96
C ALA A 217 -5.33 -10.23 32.76
N ALA A 218 -5.97 -9.16 33.21
CA ALA A 218 -5.35 -7.87 33.42
C ALA A 218 -4.55 -7.92 34.72
N THR A 219 -3.28 -7.53 34.64
CA THR A 219 -2.64 -6.83 35.75
C THR A 219 -2.39 -5.41 35.23
N GLU A 220 -3.21 -4.47 35.68
CA GLU A 220 -3.08 -3.06 35.39
C GLU A 220 -1.92 -2.46 36.18
N ALA A 221 -1.08 -1.67 35.51
CA ALA A 221 -0.77 -0.29 35.92
C ALA A 221 0.19 0.37 34.92
N GLY A 222 -0.30 1.40 34.23
CA GLY A 222 0.54 2.50 33.74
C GLY A 222 1.01 2.42 32.29
N SER A 223 0.51 3.34 31.47
CA SER A 223 0.82 3.58 30.05
C SER A 223 0.14 2.61 29.09
N ALA A 224 -0.71 3.14 28.20
CA ALA A 224 -1.16 2.44 27.01
C ALA A 224 0.08 2.19 26.12
N ALA A 225 0.76 1.08 26.40
CA ALA A 225 1.99 0.69 25.72
C ALA A 225 1.75 0.73 24.21
N GLU A 226 2.66 1.42 23.51
CA GLU A 226 2.60 1.57 22.07
C GLU A 226 2.54 0.19 21.41
N LYS A 227 1.51 -0.04 20.59
CA LYS A 227 1.42 -1.24 19.76
C LYS A 227 2.07 -0.93 18.42
N ARG A 228 2.98 -1.79 17.98
CA ARG A 228 3.62 -1.73 16.66
C ARG A 228 3.32 -3.01 15.89
N LYS A 229 3.40 -2.93 14.57
CA LYS A 229 3.25 -4.07 13.67
C LYS A 229 4.60 -4.74 13.48
N ASP A 230 4.68 -6.00 13.84
CA ASP A 230 5.86 -6.84 13.66
C ASP A 230 6.04 -7.17 12.16
N PRO A 231 7.25 -6.97 11.58
CA PRO A 231 7.50 -7.25 10.17
C PRO A 231 7.49 -8.74 9.80
N ASP A 232 7.71 -9.66 10.74
CA ASP A 232 7.80 -11.10 10.47
C ASP A 232 6.40 -11.73 10.31
N ASP A 233 5.45 -11.39 11.19
CA ASP A 233 4.09 -11.96 11.20
C ASP A 233 2.99 -10.96 10.81
N GLY A 234 3.29 -9.65 10.80
CA GLY A 234 2.32 -8.59 10.54
C GLY A 234 1.32 -8.36 11.67
N VAL A 235 1.52 -8.96 12.85
CA VAL A 235 0.62 -8.86 14.01
C VAL A 235 0.98 -7.65 14.85
N LEU A 236 -0.03 -7.05 15.47
CA LEU A 236 0.15 -5.93 16.38
C LEU A 236 0.54 -6.44 17.75
N ARG A 237 1.77 -6.16 18.16
CA ARG A 237 2.32 -6.53 19.47
C ARG A 237 2.80 -5.29 20.22
N THR A 238 2.91 -5.42 21.52
CA THR A 238 3.58 -4.49 22.42
C THR A 238 5.05 -4.91 22.59
N PHE A 239 5.91 -4.00 23.04
CA PHE A 239 7.32 -4.30 23.25
C PHE A 239 7.54 -5.48 24.22
N ALA A 240 6.69 -5.61 25.25
CA ALA A 240 6.72 -6.73 26.18
C ALA A 240 6.42 -8.08 25.50
N GLU A 241 5.41 -8.12 24.61
CA GLU A 241 5.05 -9.32 23.85
C GLU A 241 6.16 -9.73 22.86
N ILE A 242 6.83 -8.76 22.23
CA ILE A 242 8.01 -9.04 21.37
C ILE A 242 9.16 -9.57 22.21
N LYS A 243 9.43 -8.96 23.37
CA LYS A 243 10.50 -9.40 24.27
C LYS A 243 10.31 -10.82 24.75
N GLU A 244 9.07 -11.23 25.02
CA GLU A 244 8.75 -12.60 25.41
C GLU A 244 8.84 -13.59 24.23
N LEU A 245 8.34 -13.20 23.06
CA LEU A 245 8.35 -14.05 21.85
C LEU A 245 9.76 -14.40 21.38
N TYR A 246 10.67 -13.42 21.46
CA TYR A 246 12.05 -13.55 20.97
C TYR A 246 13.08 -13.77 22.10
N LYS A 247 12.60 -14.06 23.32
CA LYS A 247 13.44 -14.30 24.49
C LYS A 247 14.39 -15.48 24.23
N GLY A 248 15.69 -15.26 24.44
CA GLY A 248 16.72 -16.27 24.28
C GLY A 248 17.26 -16.41 22.85
N THR A 249 16.64 -15.77 21.86
CA THR A 249 17.20 -15.67 20.49
C THR A 249 18.01 -14.39 20.34
N TYR A 250 17.55 -13.29 20.93
CA TYR A 250 18.19 -11.98 20.87
C TYR A 250 18.41 -11.42 22.28
N SER A 251 19.41 -10.56 22.41
CA SER A 251 19.64 -9.78 23.63
C SER A 251 18.59 -8.67 23.79
N ASP A 252 18.40 -8.18 25.02
CA ASP A 252 17.45 -7.11 25.31
C ASP A 252 17.74 -5.83 24.50
N GLU A 253 19.02 -5.52 24.26
CA GLU A 253 19.47 -4.37 23.46
C GLU A 253 19.11 -4.54 21.98
N GLU A 254 19.30 -5.73 21.42
CA GLU A 254 18.92 -6.05 20.04
C GLU A 254 17.40 -6.00 19.85
N LEU A 255 16.63 -6.42 20.86
CA LEU A 255 15.17 -6.34 20.84
C LEU A 255 14.67 -4.89 20.86
N GLU A 256 15.31 -4.00 21.62
CA GLU A 256 15.01 -2.58 21.59
C GLU A 256 15.32 -1.95 20.23
N ALA A 257 16.45 -2.30 19.62
CA ALA A 257 16.82 -1.84 18.28
C ALA A 257 15.81 -2.33 17.23
N TYR A 258 15.48 -3.63 17.25
CA TYR A 258 14.47 -4.23 16.36
C TYR A 258 13.09 -3.57 16.51
N TRP A 259 12.65 -3.34 17.76
CA TRP A 259 11.38 -2.65 18.03
C TRP A 259 11.36 -1.22 17.49
N ARG A 260 12.51 -0.52 17.54
CA ARG A 260 12.62 0.87 17.11
C ARG A 260 12.69 1.01 15.59
N ASP A 261 13.50 0.17 14.95
CA ASP A 261 13.95 0.34 13.57
C ASP A 261 13.11 -0.49 12.58
N ASP A 262 12.67 -1.70 12.98
CA ASP A 262 11.98 -2.63 12.08
C ASP A 262 10.45 -2.68 12.32
N CYS A 263 9.98 -2.47 13.55
CA CYS A 263 8.53 -2.50 13.85
C CYS A 263 7.83 -1.19 13.48
N THR A 264 6.72 -1.28 12.73
CA THR A 264 5.99 -0.09 12.25
C THR A 264 4.97 0.40 13.29
N PRO A 265 5.06 1.66 13.77
CA PRO A 265 4.09 2.19 14.73
C PRO A 265 2.72 2.41 14.09
N ILE A 266 1.66 2.09 14.83
CA ILE A 266 0.30 2.37 14.35
C ILE A 266 0.02 3.87 14.52
N PRO A 267 -0.36 4.60 13.46
CA PRO A 267 -0.77 5.98 13.61
C PRO A 267 -1.98 6.02 14.56
N LYS A 268 -1.83 6.76 15.67
CA LYS A 268 -2.95 7.08 16.55
C LYS A 268 -3.90 7.94 15.72
N TYR A 269 -4.91 7.33 15.10
CA TYR A 269 -5.96 8.08 14.42
C TYR A 269 -6.53 9.05 15.45
N ASN A 270 -6.24 10.34 15.27
CA ASN A 270 -6.81 11.40 16.09
C ASN A 270 -8.33 11.30 15.94
N ARG A 271 -8.99 10.70 16.93
CA ARG A 271 -10.46 10.56 17.02
C ARG A 271 -11.15 11.92 17.28
N ARG A 272 -10.66 13.01 16.69
CA ARG A 272 -11.20 14.36 16.88
C ARG A 272 -11.19 15.13 15.56
N ARG A 273 -12.31 15.03 14.85
CA ARG A 273 -13.01 16.11 14.12
C ARG A 273 -14.32 15.53 13.57
N GLY A 274 -15.30 15.45 14.47
CA GLY A 274 -16.72 15.41 14.13
C GLY A 274 -17.32 16.72 14.61
#